data_AF-A0AAD5LYY7-F1
#
_entry.id   AF-A0AAD5LYY7-F1
#
_cell.length_a   1.000
_cell.length_b   1.000
_cell.length_c   1.000
_cell.angle_alpha   90.00
_cell.angle_beta   90.00
_cell.angle_gamma   90.00
#
_symmetry.space_group_name_H-M   'P 1'
#
loop_
_entity.id
_entity.type
_entity.pdbx_description
1 polymer ?
#
loop_
_entity_poly.entity_id
_entity_poly.type
_entity_poly.pdbx_seq_one_letter_code
_entity_poly.pdbx_strand_id
1 'polypeptide(L)'
;MLRPAALRLARRALSRSTVQRAQAMHLHVAAKAASRRLPRAMQSLDVLSMAMMSTDAKADRHEFQAETRQLLDIVTHSIYTDKEVFIRELISNASDALEKLRHLQATGESVENPELEPQIVITTDENANTLTIADTGIGMTKSELVENLGTIARSGSKAFLEQIKDKAPGASGDALSGIIGKFGVGFYSAFMVADKVEVFTQSAVSGSQSHLWSSDGSGSYEVAPASDVTRGSKIVIHLKDSCKDYAKAHRVESIIRQYSNFVSFPIMLNGETVNTVQALWTKSESDVTDEEYNEFYKFIANAFDDPMYRIIFKADAPLEMKTLFFIGSTHTEKFGYARLEPGVSLYSRKSSQLDANSLTTLDEYVSRCPPDQNEIYYLCAPSRAIAEASPYFEAFKKTKKEVLFVYHPIDDFVMTNVAEFNGRKVISAEHAKLDVEDDDDSSKKLTEEQQRLFGAWIKLTLEDTVKEVKFTSRLTESPAVISDHESASIRKMMSIVNDRTGQSMASAMKHVLEVNPRHRIIVDLNTLRETNKPLAEKIAKQIYTNATVAAGLVEDGRSLLGGLNEILGELLEASLATHDETK
;
A
#
# COMPACT_ATOMS: atom_id res chain seq x y z
N MET A 1 29.23 30.09 -31.91
CA MET A 1 30.18 29.97 -30.78
C MET A 1 29.59 29.00 -29.77
N LEU A 2 30.46 28.09 -29.28
CA LEU A 2 30.28 27.09 -28.21
C LEU A 2 29.39 25.86 -28.48
N ARG A 3 29.86 24.73 -27.93
CA ARG A 3 29.83 23.36 -28.43
C ARG A 3 29.14 22.39 -27.41
N PRO A 4 28.94 21.10 -27.75
CA PRO A 4 27.78 20.28 -27.38
C PRO A 4 28.01 19.29 -26.22
N ALA A 5 26.97 19.07 -25.41
CA ALA A 5 26.93 18.02 -24.39
C ALA A 5 25.73 17.05 -24.52
N ALA A 6 24.79 17.26 -25.46
CA ALA A 6 23.55 16.48 -25.51
C ALA A 6 23.53 15.27 -26.46
N LEU A 7 24.65 14.89 -27.10
CA LEU A 7 24.70 13.78 -28.07
C LEU A 7 25.48 12.52 -27.62
N ARG A 8 25.75 12.34 -26.31
CA ARG A 8 26.52 11.18 -25.80
C ARG A 8 25.77 10.15 -24.95
N LEU A 9 24.48 10.33 -24.69
CA LEU A 9 23.72 9.38 -23.85
C LEU A 9 22.82 8.40 -24.63
N ALA A 10 22.59 8.62 -25.93
CA ALA A 10 21.76 7.75 -26.77
C ALA A 10 22.51 6.60 -27.49
N ARG A 11 23.72 6.21 -27.04
CA ARG A 11 24.49 5.10 -27.62
C ARG A 11 24.91 4.00 -26.63
N ARG A 12 24.26 3.92 -25.46
CA ARG A 12 24.65 3.01 -24.37
C ARG A 12 23.65 1.91 -23.98
N ALA A 13 22.58 1.69 -24.76
CA ALA A 13 21.61 0.61 -24.48
C ALA A 13 21.43 -0.41 -25.63
N LEU A 14 22.32 -0.42 -26.63
CA LEU A 14 22.34 -1.43 -27.71
C LEU A 14 23.74 -2.06 -27.80
N SER A 15 24.09 -2.91 -26.83
CA SER A 15 25.09 -4.00 -26.96
C SER A 15 25.27 -4.80 -25.65
N ARG A 16 24.18 -5.24 -25.01
CA ARG A 16 24.26 -6.31 -23.99
C ARG A 16 24.10 -7.68 -24.67
N SER A 17 25.09 -8.08 -25.46
CA SER A 17 25.23 -9.49 -25.91
C SER A 17 26.68 -9.96 -26.11
N THR A 18 27.69 -9.15 -25.79
CA THR A 18 29.11 -9.53 -25.95
C THR A 18 29.89 -9.70 -24.64
N VAL A 19 29.26 -9.45 -23.47
CA VAL A 19 29.99 -9.41 -22.17
C VAL A 19 30.02 -10.75 -21.43
N GLN A 20 29.19 -11.74 -21.77
CA GLN A 20 29.27 -13.08 -21.15
C GLN A 20 30.30 -14.04 -21.77
N ARG A 21 30.98 -13.66 -22.87
CA ARG A 21 32.05 -14.49 -23.47
C ARG A 21 33.48 -14.11 -23.02
N ALA A 22 33.68 -13.00 -22.30
CA ALA A 22 35.02 -12.53 -21.90
C ALA A 22 35.46 -12.96 -20.48
N GLN A 23 34.54 -13.40 -19.60
CA GLN A 23 34.90 -13.85 -18.25
C GLN A 23 35.35 -15.31 -18.15
N ALA A 24 35.10 -16.15 -19.17
CA ALA A 24 35.56 -17.54 -19.19
C ALA A 24 37.03 -17.70 -19.65
N MET A 25 37.61 -16.68 -20.32
CA MET A 25 38.96 -16.77 -20.88
C MET A 25 40.07 -16.21 -19.97
N HIS A 26 39.72 -15.52 -18.87
CA HIS A 26 40.70 -14.97 -17.91
C HIS A 26 41.00 -15.87 -16.71
N LEU A 27 40.24 -16.94 -16.47
CA LEU A 27 40.56 -17.92 -15.43
C LEU A 27 41.60 -18.98 -15.87
N HIS A 28 41.93 -19.08 -17.16
CA HIS A 28 42.81 -20.13 -17.68
C HIS A 28 44.28 -19.69 -17.86
N VAL A 29 44.58 -18.40 -17.80
CA VAL A 29 45.95 -17.86 -17.98
C VAL A 29 46.63 -17.53 -16.64
N ALA A 30 45.87 -17.24 -15.59
CA ALA A 30 46.41 -16.98 -14.25
C ALA A 30 46.92 -18.25 -13.52
N ALA A 31 46.45 -19.45 -13.91
CA ALA A 31 46.89 -20.71 -13.31
C ALA A 31 48.24 -21.24 -13.84
N LYS A 32 48.83 -20.62 -14.88
CA LYS A 32 50.06 -21.11 -15.53
C LYS A 32 51.33 -20.31 -15.18
N ALA A 33 51.21 -19.24 -14.38
CA ALA A 33 52.34 -18.40 -13.98
C ALA A 33 52.77 -18.57 -12.51
N ALA A 34 52.07 -19.40 -11.72
CA ALA A 34 52.32 -19.58 -10.27
C ALA A 34 52.86 -20.97 -9.88
N SER A 35 53.57 -21.67 -10.79
CA SER A 35 54.18 -22.99 -10.49
C SER A 35 55.70 -23.04 -10.63
N ARG A 36 56.39 -21.89 -10.53
CA ARG A 36 57.85 -21.85 -10.42
C ARG A 36 58.27 -21.21 -9.12
N ARG A 37 58.33 -22.03 -8.06
CA ARG A 37 59.17 -21.97 -6.85
C ARG A 37 58.37 -22.45 -5.64
N LEU A 38 58.50 -23.73 -5.29
CA LEU A 38 58.36 -24.34 -3.96
C LEU A 38 58.96 -25.77 -4.02
N PRO A 39 59.45 -26.34 -2.90
CA PRO A 39 60.65 -27.20 -2.86
C PRO A 39 60.42 -28.68 -3.19
N ARG A 40 61.52 -29.37 -3.54
CA ARG A 40 61.64 -30.83 -3.68
C ARG A 40 61.40 -31.54 -2.35
N ALA A 41 60.15 -31.82 -2.00
CA ALA A 41 59.76 -32.91 -1.10
C ALA A 41 58.24 -33.05 -1.17
N MET A 42 57.78 -34.14 -1.80
CA MET A 42 56.40 -34.67 -1.94
C MET A 42 56.11 -35.03 -3.42
N GLN A 43 56.97 -35.88 -3.99
CA GLN A 43 56.61 -36.71 -5.13
C GLN A 43 56.09 -38.04 -4.60
N SER A 44 54.83 -38.07 -4.14
CA SER A 44 54.04 -39.29 -3.96
C SER A 44 52.74 -38.92 -3.25
N LEU A 45 51.64 -38.76 -3.98
CA LEU A 45 50.27 -39.07 -3.55
C LEU A 45 49.30 -38.62 -4.65
N ASP A 46 48.80 -39.63 -5.38
CA ASP A 46 47.46 -39.73 -5.96
C ASP A 46 46.77 -38.45 -6.41
N VAL A 47 47.04 -38.07 -7.66
CA VAL A 47 46.02 -37.39 -8.47
C VAL A 47 45.23 -38.49 -9.17
N LEU A 48 44.15 -38.92 -8.52
CA LEU A 48 42.98 -39.48 -9.19
C LEU A 48 42.64 -38.53 -10.35
N SER A 49 43.09 -38.85 -11.54
CA SER A 49 42.60 -38.23 -12.76
C SER A 49 41.11 -38.55 -12.81
N MET A 50 40.25 -37.57 -12.55
CA MET A 50 38.90 -37.58 -13.11
C MET A 50 39.07 -37.58 -14.63
N ALA A 51 39.24 -38.78 -15.20
CA ALA A 51 39.03 -39.02 -16.61
C ALA A 51 37.62 -38.53 -16.91
N MET A 52 37.51 -37.40 -17.61
CA MET A 52 36.27 -37.00 -18.25
C MET A 52 35.85 -38.18 -19.13
N MET A 53 34.80 -38.87 -18.72
CA MET A 53 34.20 -39.96 -19.49
C MET A 53 33.64 -39.37 -20.79
N SER A 54 34.39 -39.46 -21.88
CA SER A 54 33.91 -39.15 -23.22
C SER A 54 33.42 -40.44 -23.88
N THR A 55 32.13 -40.51 -24.21
CA THR A 55 31.56 -41.64 -24.94
C THR A 55 31.57 -41.34 -26.44
N ASP A 56 32.15 -42.23 -27.26
CA ASP A 56 32.13 -42.21 -28.73
C ASP A 56 30.81 -42.73 -29.33
N ALA A 57 29.75 -42.87 -28.52
CA ALA A 57 28.45 -43.36 -28.95
C ALA A 57 27.59 -42.22 -29.53
N LYS A 58 26.92 -42.48 -30.66
CA LYS A 58 25.93 -41.56 -31.25
C LYS A 58 24.84 -41.30 -30.21
N ALA A 59 24.66 -40.04 -29.82
CA ALA A 59 23.65 -39.66 -28.85
C ALA A 59 22.25 -39.91 -29.43
N ASP A 60 21.48 -40.78 -28.79
CA ASP A 60 20.07 -40.97 -29.12
C ASP A 60 19.28 -39.78 -28.59
N ARG A 61 18.74 -38.99 -29.53
CA ARG A 61 17.90 -37.85 -29.23
C ARG A 61 16.48 -38.34 -29.02
N HIS A 62 16.04 -38.31 -27.77
CA HIS A 62 14.65 -38.54 -27.41
C HIS A 62 13.93 -37.21 -27.22
N GLU A 63 12.68 -37.12 -27.66
CA GLU A 63 11.78 -36.03 -27.31
C GLU A 63 11.21 -36.26 -25.90
N PHE A 64 10.96 -35.18 -25.17
CA PHE A 64 10.28 -35.28 -23.88
C PHE A 64 8.88 -35.85 -24.10
N GLN A 65 8.60 -36.97 -23.43
CA GLN A 65 7.25 -37.53 -23.34
C GLN A 65 6.58 -37.04 -22.06
N ALA A 66 5.27 -36.83 -22.12
CA ALA A 66 4.47 -36.49 -20.95
C ALA A 66 3.27 -37.42 -20.85
N GLU A 67 2.97 -37.88 -19.63
CA GLU A 67 1.80 -38.71 -19.37
C GLU A 67 0.56 -37.82 -19.26
N THR A 68 -0.32 -37.89 -20.26
CA THR A 68 -1.50 -37.02 -20.40
C THR A 68 -2.42 -37.04 -19.17
N ARG A 69 -2.54 -38.20 -18.52
CA ARG A 69 -3.36 -38.38 -17.32
C ARG A 69 -2.79 -37.64 -16.11
N GLN A 70 -1.48 -37.70 -15.89
CA GLN A 70 -0.82 -36.95 -14.82
C GLN A 70 -0.83 -35.45 -15.08
N LEU A 71 -0.69 -35.02 -16.34
CA LEU A 71 -0.82 -33.61 -16.71
C LEU A 71 -2.21 -33.05 -16.41
N LEU A 72 -3.26 -33.81 -16.76
CA LEU A 72 -4.64 -33.41 -16.46
C LEU A 72 -4.88 -33.35 -14.95
N ASP A 73 -4.33 -34.29 -14.20
CA ASP A 73 -4.41 -34.31 -12.74
C ASP A 73 -3.68 -33.10 -12.09
N ILE A 74 -2.52 -32.71 -12.61
CA ILE A 74 -1.79 -31.51 -12.17
C ILE A 74 -2.59 -30.23 -12.49
N VAL A 75 -3.13 -30.12 -13.71
CA VAL A 75 -3.91 -28.94 -14.12
C VAL A 75 -5.17 -28.78 -13.27
N THR A 76 -5.82 -29.89 -12.94
CA THR A 76 -7.07 -29.89 -12.15
C THR A 76 -6.83 -29.74 -10.65
N HIS A 77 -5.78 -30.33 -10.07
CA HIS A 77 -5.58 -30.34 -8.62
C HIS A 77 -4.45 -29.43 -8.11
N SER A 78 -3.52 -28.98 -8.96
CA SER A 78 -2.31 -28.26 -8.52
C SER A 78 -2.17 -26.83 -9.03
N ILE A 79 -2.79 -26.46 -10.16
CA ILE A 79 -2.67 -25.11 -10.73
C ILE A 79 -3.68 -24.12 -10.13
N TYR A 80 -4.88 -24.59 -9.83
CA TYR A 80 -5.97 -23.76 -9.34
C TYR A 80 -6.32 -24.14 -7.90
N THR A 81 -6.19 -23.20 -6.97
CA THR A 81 -6.62 -23.36 -5.58
C THR A 81 -8.11 -23.16 -5.41
N ASP A 82 -8.72 -22.29 -6.23
CA ASP A 82 -10.15 -22.00 -6.20
C ASP A 82 -10.88 -22.67 -7.36
N LYS A 83 -11.94 -23.41 -7.04
CA LYS A 83 -12.77 -24.11 -8.01
C LYS A 83 -13.61 -23.16 -8.83
N GLU A 84 -13.90 -21.94 -8.39
CA GLU A 84 -14.77 -20.99 -9.13
C GLU A 84 -14.13 -20.44 -10.41
N VAL A 85 -12.80 -20.60 -10.55
CA VAL A 85 -12.01 -20.15 -11.69
C VAL A 85 -12.46 -20.77 -13.02
N PHE A 86 -13.07 -21.96 -13.02
CA PHE A 86 -13.53 -22.59 -14.26
C PHE A 86 -14.54 -21.73 -15.04
N ILE A 87 -15.44 -21.01 -14.34
CA ILE A 87 -16.41 -20.12 -15.00
C ILE A 87 -15.68 -18.99 -15.71
N ARG A 88 -14.68 -18.39 -15.05
CA ARG A 88 -13.82 -17.35 -15.65
C ARG A 88 -13.13 -17.86 -16.91
N GLU A 89 -12.48 -19.02 -16.85
CA GLU A 89 -11.75 -19.59 -17.99
C GLU A 89 -12.68 -19.90 -19.17
N LEU A 90 -13.86 -20.46 -18.91
CA LEU A 90 -14.83 -20.79 -19.96
C LEU A 90 -15.46 -19.54 -20.57
N ILE A 91 -15.77 -18.50 -19.77
CA ILE A 91 -16.24 -17.21 -20.29
C ILE A 91 -15.14 -16.52 -21.13
N SER A 92 -13.87 -16.59 -20.71
CA SER A 92 -12.76 -16.06 -21.52
C SER A 92 -12.63 -16.78 -22.87
N ASN A 93 -12.79 -18.11 -22.89
CA ASN A 93 -12.77 -18.88 -24.15
C ASN A 93 -13.94 -18.51 -25.08
N ALA A 94 -15.14 -18.31 -24.52
CA ALA A 94 -16.31 -17.84 -25.25
C ALA A 94 -16.07 -16.44 -25.84
N SER A 95 -15.51 -15.51 -25.05
CA SER A 95 -15.15 -14.17 -25.52
C SER A 95 -14.13 -14.21 -26.66
N ASP A 96 -13.10 -15.06 -26.54
CA ASP A 96 -12.11 -15.26 -27.62
C ASP A 96 -12.77 -15.78 -28.91
N ALA A 97 -13.75 -16.69 -28.79
CA ALA A 97 -14.48 -17.24 -29.94
C ALA A 97 -15.34 -16.18 -30.64
N LEU A 98 -15.94 -15.27 -29.87
CA LEU A 98 -16.72 -14.14 -30.38
C LEU A 98 -15.82 -13.08 -31.04
N GLU A 99 -14.64 -12.80 -30.49
CA GLU A 99 -13.69 -11.85 -31.08
C GLU A 99 -13.11 -12.39 -32.40
N LYS A 100 -12.81 -13.69 -32.47
CA LYS A 100 -12.43 -14.36 -33.73
C LYS A 100 -13.51 -14.23 -34.79
N LEU A 101 -14.78 -14.46 -34.41
CA LEU A 101 -15.91 -14.31 -35.31
C LEU A 101 -16.02 -12.88 -35.84
N ARG A 102 -15.96 -11.89 -34.94
CA ARG A 102 -16.00 -10.46 -35.29
C ARG A 102 -14.88 -10.10 -36.27
N HIS A 103 -13.67 -10.63 -36.07
CA HIS A 103 -12.56 -10.44 -37.00
C HIS A 103 -12.87 -11.01 -38.39
N LEU A 104 -13.36 -12.25 -38.48
CA LEU A 104 -13.72 -12.87 -39.77
C LEU A 104 -14.82 -12.10 -40.51
N GLN A 105 -15.82 -11.61 -39.78
CA GLN A 105 -16.88 -10.77 -40.36
C GLN A 105 -16.31 -9.45 -40.88
N ALA A 106 -15.38 -8.83 -40.14
CA ALA A 106 -14.74 -7.58 -40.54
C ALA A 106 -13.81 -7.74 -41.75
N THR A 107 -13.18 -8.91 -41.93
CA THR A 107 -12.34 -9.22 -43.11
C THR A 107 -13.15 -9.65 -44.34
N GLY A 108 -14.48 -9.81 -44.21
CA GLY A 108 -15.37 -10.17 -45.30
C GLY A 108 -15.39 -11.66 -45.63
N GLU A 109 -14.93 -12.52 -44.71
CA GLU A 109 -15.04 -13.97 -44.88
C GLU A 109 -16.50 -14.43 -44.72
N SER A 110 -16.89 -15.47 -45.47
CA SER A 110 -18.26 -16.00 -45.43
C SER A 110 -18.49 -16.79 -44.14
N VAL A 111 -19.51 -16.39 -43.39
CA VAL A 111 -19.87 -16.92 -42.07
C VAL A 111 -21.30 -17.46 -42.12
N GLU A 112 -21.54 -18.63 -41.54
CA GLU A 112 -22.91 -19.15 -41.35
C GLU A 112 -23.71 -18.30 -40.35
N ASN A 113 -25.01 -18.13 -40.61
CA ASN A 113 -25.95 -17.35 -39.79
C ASN A 113 -25.41 -15.98 -39.35
N PRO A 114 -24.88 -15.13 -40.26
CA PRO A 114 -24.19 -13.89 -39.92
C PRO A 114 -25.07 -12.90 -39.12
N GLU A 115 -26.39 -13.04 -39.20
CA GLU A 115 -27.39 -12.27 -38.44
C GLU A 115 -27.47 -12.63 -36.94
N LEU A 116 -26.93 -13.78 -36.52
CA LEU A 116 -26.93 -14.19 -35.11
C LEU A 116 -26.00 -13.28 -34.29
N GLU A 117 -26.56 -12.58 -33.31
CA GLU A 117 -25.82 -11.62 -32.48
C GLU A 117 -24.74 -12.30 -31.60
N PRO A 118 -23.53 -11.70 -31.51
CA PRO A 118 -22.46 -12.17 -30.62
C PRO A 118 -22.82 -12.03 -29.13
N GLN A 119 -22.96 -13.15 -28.42
CA GLN A 119 -23.29 -13.19 -27.00
C GLN A 119 -22.80 -14.47 -26.32
N ILE A 120 -22.74 -14.44 -24.99
CA ILE A 120 -22.46 -15.59 -24.12
C ILE A 120 -23.74 -15.88 -23.32
N VAL A 121 -24.23 -17.11 -23.38
CA VAL A 121 -25.44 -17.55 -22.67
C VAL A 121 -25.08 -18.62 -21.65
N ILE A 122 -25.42 -18.37 -20.39
CA ILE A 122 -25.17 -19.24 -19.26
C ILE A 122 -26.52 -19.70 -18.71
N THR A 123 -26.68 -21.01 -18.57
CA THR A 123 -27.92 -21.62 -18.05
C THR A 123 -27.60 -22.55 -16.89
N THR A 124 -28.34 -22.41 -15.80
CA THR A 124 -28.20 -23.23 -14.59
C THR A 124 -29.40 -24.15 -14.43
N ASP A 125 -29.18 -25.43 -14.13
CA ASP A 125 -30.24 -26.40 -13.88
C ASP A 125 -29.94 -27.22 -12.61
N GLU A 126 -30.63 -26.88 -11.51
CA GLU A 126 -30.50 -27.57 -10.23
C GLU A 126 -31.04 -29.01 -10.26
N ASN A 127 -32.04 -29.29 -11.10
CA ASN A 127 -32.67 -30.61 -11.19
C ASN A 127 -31.77 -31.59 -11.96
N ALA A 128 -31.23 -31.14 -13.09
CA ALA A 128 -30.27 -31.91 -13.87
C ALA A 128 -28.86 -31.88 -13.27
N ASN A 129 -28.60 -31.01 -12.29
CA ASN A 129 -27.28 -30.73 -11.71
C ASN A 129 -26.25 -30.35 -12.79
N THR A 130 -26.65 -29.42 -13.67
CA THR A 130 -25.80 -28.97 -14.78
C THR A 130 -25.62 -27.45 -14.79
N LEU A 131 -24.45 -27.05 -15.27
CA LEU A 131 -24.17 -25.69 -15.70
C LEU A 131 -23.85 -25.73 -17.19
N THR A 132 -24.51 -24.89 -17.98
CA THR A 132 -24.25 -24.76 -19.42
C THR A 132 -23.68 -23.39 -19.71
N ILE A 133 -22.57 -23.33 -20.45
CA ILE A 133 -22.00 -22.09 -21.00
C ILE A 133 -21.98 -22.23 -22.52
N ALA A 134 -22.68 -21.35 -23.20
CA ALA A 134 -22.77 -21.30 -24.65
C ALA A 134 -22.31 -19.95 -25.20
N ASP A 135 -21.71 -19.95 -26.38
CA ASP A 135 -21.32 -18.77 -27.13
C ASP A 135 -21.86 -18.84 -28.55
N THR A 136 -22.11 -17.69 -29.17
CA THR A 136 -22.51 -17.59 -30.59
C THR A 136 -21.33 -17.28 -31.53
N GLY A 137 -20.11 -17.60 -31.09
CA GLY A 137 -18.84 -17.29 -31.74
C GLY A 137 -18.51 -18.20 -32.93
N ILE A 138 -17.21 -18.33 -33.22
CA ILE A 138 -16.71 -19.02 -34.42
C ILE A 138 -16.95 -20.55 -34.42
N GLY A 139 -17.14 -21.16 -33.24
CA GLY A 139 -17.26 -22.61 -33.09
C GLY A 139 -15.98 -23.36 -33.50
N MET A 140 -16.07 -24.68 -33.64
CA MET A 140 -14.95 -25.55 -34.00
C MET A 140 -15.36 -26.62 -35.02
N THR A 141 -14.47 -26.91 -35.96
CA THR A 141 -14.55 -28.07 -36.84
C THR A 141 -14.12 -29.35 -36.10
N LYS A 142 -14.38 -30.53 -36.69
CA LYS A 142 -13.93 -31.81 -36.14
C LYS A 142 -12.42 -31.86 -35.88
N SER A 143 -11.62 -31.35 -36.81
CA SER A 143 -10.16 -31.27 -36.67
C SER A 143 -9.78 -30.36 -35.51
N GLU A 144 -10.42 -29.21 -35.36
CA GLU A 144 -10.15 -28.27 -34.27
C GLU A 144 -10.59 -28.82 -32.91
N LEU A 145 -11.66 -29.61 -32.81
CA LEU A 145 -12.02 -30.30 -31.58
C LEU A 145 -10.90 -31.25 -31.13
N VAL A 146 -10.40 -32.08 -32.06
CA VAL A 146 -9.31 -33.03 -31.78
C VAL A 146 -8.01 -32.30 -31.45
N GLU A 147 -7.68 -31.25 -32.18
CA GLU A 147 -6.42 -30.53 -32.01
C GLU A 147 -6.43 -29.59 -30.80
N ASN A 148 -7.51 -28.85 -30.55
CA ASN A 148 -7.57 -27.84 -29.49
C ASN A 148 -8.06 -28.40 -28.16
N LEU A 149 -9.10 -29.25 -28.16
CA LEU A 149 -9.63 -29.85 -26.92
C LEU A 149 -9.06 -31.23 -26.62
N GLY A 150 -8.50 -31.93 -27.62
CA GLY A 150 -7.86 -33.22 -27.43
C GLY A 150 -6.38 -33.15 -27.07
N THR A 151 -5.74 -31.99 -27.21
CA THR A 151 -4.32 -31.78 -26.89
C THR A 151 -4.16 -30.80 -25.74
N ILE A 152 -3.57 -31.23 -24.63
CA ILE A 152 -3.28 -30.35 -23.48
C ILE A 152 -2.18 -29.35 -23.87
N ALA A 153 -2.30 -28.11 -23.39
CA ALA A 153 -1.37 -27.01 -23.63
C ALA A 153 -1.31 -26.52 -25.10
N ARG A 154 -2.38 -26.75 -25.86
CA ARG A 154 -2.57 -26.21 -27.21
C ARG A 154 -3.71 -25.19 -27.21
N SER A 155 -3.44 -23.98 -27.70
CA SER A 155 -4.43 -22.89 -27.78
C SER A 155 -4.71 -22.51 -29.23
N GLY A 156 -5.95 -22.72 -29.69
CA GLY A 156 -6.41 -22.22 -30.99
C GLY A 156 -6.41 -20.69 -31.06
N SER A 157 -6.61 -19.98 -29.94
CA SER A 157 -6.50 -18.52 -29.87
C SER A 157 -5.08 -18.03 -30.14
N LYS A 158 -4.06 -18.75 -29.65
CA LYS A 158 -2.67 -18.44 -29.96
C LYS A 158 -2.35 -18.65 -31.45
N ALA A 159 -2.78 -19.76 -32.03
CA ALA A 159 -2.57 -20.05 -33.45
C ALA A 159 -3.25 -18.99 -34.35
N PHE A 160 -4.46 -18.57 -33.99
CA PHE A 160 -5.17 -17.49 -34.68
C PHE A 160 -4.42 -16.15 -34.62
N LEU A 161 -3.88 -15.78 -33.45
CA LEU A 161 -3.05 -14.57 -33.30
C LEU A 161 -1.78 -14.60 -34.16
N GLU A 162 -1.15 -15.76 -34.30
CA GLU A 162 0.02 -15.95 -35.18
C GLU A 162 -0.38 -15.76 -36.65
N GLN A 163 -1.51 -16.34 -37.08
CA GLN A 163 -2.03 -16.18 -38.44
C GLN A 163 -2.37 -14.72 -38.81
N ILE A 164 -2.96 -13.95 -37.89
CA ILE A 164 -3.25 -12.52 -38.11
C ILE A 164 -1.95 -11.72 -38.31
N LYS A 165 -0.96 -11.96 -37.45
CA LYS A 165 0.34 -11.28 -37.53
C LYS A 165 1.05 -11.56 -38.86
N ASP A 166 0.94 -12.79 -39.37
CA ASP A 166 1.53 -13.18 -40.64
C ASP A 166 0.78 -12.58 -41.84
N LYS A 167 -0.56 -12.48 -41.78
CA LYS A 167 -1.40 -11.93 -42.86
C LYS A 167 -1.38 -10.39 -42.94
N ALA A 168 -1.13 -9.69 -41.83
CA ALA A 168 -1.12 -8.23 -41.79
C ALA A 168 0.03 -7.68 -40.92
N PRO A 169 1.28 -7.67 -41.42
CA PRO A 169 2.42 -7.09 -40.71
C PRO A 169 2.27 -5.56 -40.62
N GLY A 170 1.61 -5.08 -39.56
CA GLY A 170 1.32 -3.67 -39.33
C GLY A 170 -0.13 -3.34 -38.93
N ALA A 171 -1.02 -4.33 -38.82
CA ALA A 171 -2.35 -4.11 -38.25
C ALA A 171 -2.22 -3.58 -36.81
N SER A 172 -2.83 -2.42 -36.57
CA SER A 172 -2.87 -1.71 -35.29
C SER A 172 -3.36 -2.60 -34.15
N GLY A 173 -2.78 -2.43 -32.96
CA GLY A 173 -2.93 -3.30 -31.79
C GLY A 173 -4.36 -3.55 -31.28
N ASP A 174 -5.36 -2.79 -31.73
CA ASP A 174 -6.75 -2.91 -31.25
C ASP A 174 -7.37 -4.30 -31.53
N ALA A 175 -7.22 -4.84 -32.75
CA ALA A 175 -7.78 -6.16 -33.10
C ALA A 175 -7.07 -7.35 -32.41
N LEU A 176 -5.85 -7.11 -31.90
CA LEU A 176 -5.03 -8.12 -31.19
C LEU A 176 -5.22 -8.06 -29.67
N SER A 177 -5.83 -6.98 -29.15
CA SER A 177 -5.95 -6.72 -27.71
C SER A 177 -7.06 -7.51 -27.01
N GLY A 178 -8.11 -7.91 -27.76
CA GLY A 178 -9.29 -8.58 -27.21
C GLY A 178 -9.15 -10.08 -26.95
N ILE A 179 -8.12 -10.74 -27.46
CA ILE A 179 -7.90 -12.19 -27.29
C ILE A 179 -7.08 -12.46 -26.01
N ILE A 180 -7.70 -13.21 -25.09
CA ILE A 180 -7.23 -13.46 -23.74
C ILE A 180 -6.41 -14.77 -23.66
N GLY A 181 -6.91 -15.87 -24.24
CA GLY A 181 -6.43 -17.23 -23.99
C GLY A 181 -5.13 -17.59 -24.73
N LYS A 182 -4.05 -17.88 -24.00
CA LYS A 182 -2.71 -18.19 -24.60
C LYS A 182 -2.12 -19.55 -24.25
N PHE A 183 -2.57 -20.20 -23.19
CA PHE A 183 -1.91 -21.37 -22.61
C PHE A 183 -2.50 -22.71 -23.01
N GLY A 184 -3.78 -22.78 -23.38
CA GLY A 184 -4.41 -24.04 -23.83
C GLY A 184 -4.66 -25.05 -22.71
N VAL A 185 -4.84 -24.58 -21.47
CA VAL A 185 -5.17 -25.43 -20.30
C VAL A 185 -6.47 -25.05 -19.60
N GLY A 186 -6.99 -23.82 -19.83
CA GLY A 186 -8.14 -23.28 -19.11
C GLY A 186 -9.42 -24.10 -19.25
N PHE A 187 -9.68 -24.71 -20.42
CA PHE A 187 -10.83 -25.60 -20.62
C PHE A 187 -10.90 -26.76 -19.62
N TYR A 188 -9.75 -27.37 -19.31
CA TYR A 188 -9.70 -28.54 -18.43
C TYR A 188 -9.99 -28.22 -16.96
N SER A 189 -10.00 -26.93 -16.57
CA SER A 189 -10.47 -26.52 -15.24
C SER A 189 -11.92 -26.92 -14.96
N ALA A 190 -12.74 -27.16 -16.01
CA ALA A 190 -14.10 -27.67 -15.85
C ALA A 190 -14.15 -29.02 -15.12
N PHE A 191 -13.15 -29.89 -15.30
CA PHE A 191 -13.08 -31.20 -14.62
C PHE A 191 -12.78 -31.11 -13.11
N MET A 192 -12.41 -29.92 -12.61
CA MET A 192 -12.34 -29.69 -11.16
C MET A 192 -13.72 -29.86 -10.50
N VAL A 193 -14.77 -29.45 -11.21
CA VAL A 193 -16.14 -29.41 -10.71
C VAL A 193 -17.08 -30.41 -11.38
N ALA A 194 -16.69 -31.01 -12.51
CA ALA A 194 -17.54 -31.87 -13.32
C ALA A 194 -17.13 -33.34 -13.29
N ASP A 195 -18.11 -34.25 -13.30
CA ASP A 195 -17.92 -35.68 -13.57
C ASP A 195 -17.89 -35.97 -15.07
N LYS A 196 -18.55 -35.12 -15.87
CA LYS A 196 -18.60 -35.23 -17.33
C LYS A 196 -18.71 -33.84 -17.95
N VAL A 197 -18.03 -33.63 -19.07
CA VAL A 197 -18.16 -32.43 -19.89
C VAL A 197 -18.53 -32.82 -21.31
N GLU A 198 -19.54 -32.14 -21.86
CA GLU A 198 -19.99 -32.30 -23.24
C GLU A 198 -19.88 -30.95 -23.96
N VAL A 199 -19.29 -30.94 -25.15
CA VAL A 199 -19.15 -29.75 -25.98
C VAL A 199 -19.85 -29.99 -27.31
N PHE A 200 -20.95 -29.30 -27.53
CA PHE A 200 -21.64 -29.23 -28.82
C PHE A 200 -21.09 -28.02 -29.57
N THR A 201 -20.75 -28.16 -30.85
CA THR A 201 -20.24 -27.02 -31.62
C THR A 201 -20.65 -27.09 -33.09
N GLN A 202 -20.92 -25.92 -33.65
CA GLN A 202 -21.13 -25.68 -35.08
C GLN A 202 -20.19 -24.56 -35.51
N SER A 203 -19.31 -24.85 -36.48
CA SER A 203 -18.34 -23.87 -36.97
C SER A 203 -19.01 -22.82 -37.84
N ALA A 204 -18.52 -21.58 -37.77
CA ALA A 204 -18.91 -20.50 -38.65
C ALA A 204 -18.53 -20.74 -40.13
N VAL A 205 -17.64 -21.70 -40.40
CA VAL A 205 -17.25 -22.09 -41.76
C VAL A 205 -18.43 -22.74 -42.48
N SER A 206 -18.79 -22.17 -43.63
CA SER A 206 -19.93 -22.63 -44.44
C SER A 206 -19.84 -24.11 -44.82
N GLY A 207 -20.93 -24.85 -44.61
CA GLY A 207 -21.03 -26.27 -44.94
C GLY A 207 -20.36 -27.20 -43.93
N SER A 208 -19.97 -26.69 -42.76
CA SER A 208 -19.42 -27.52 -41.69
C SER A 208 -20.51 -28.34 -41.00
N GLN A 209 -20.18 -29.58 -40.60
CA GLN A 209 -21.06 -30.44 -39.82
C GLN A 209 -20.94 -30.12 -38.32
N SER A 210 -22.05 -30.14 -37.59
CA SER A 210 -22.06 -30.02 -36.13
C SER A 210 -21.53 -31.27 -35.45
N HIS A 211 -20.82 -31.10 -34.34
CA HIS A 211 -20.19 -32.19 -33.59
C HIS A 211 -20.47 -32.11 -32.09
N LEU A 212 -20.48 -33.28 -31.45
CA LEU A 212 -20.45 -33.47 -30.01
C LEU A 212 -19.08 -34.04 -29.63
N TRP A 213 -18.39 -33.36 -28.72
CA TRP A 213 -17.23 -33.87 -27.99
C TRP A 213 -17.65 -34.24 -26.57
N SER A 214 -17.22 -35.38 -26.04
CA SER A 214 -17.57 -35.82 -24.69
C SER A 214 -16.39 -36.46 -23.96
N SER A 215 -16.21 -36.13 -22.67
CA SER A 215 -15.19 -36.73 -21.81
C SER A 215 -15.60 -36.69 -20.34
N ASP A 216 -15.10 -37.65 -19.57
CA ASP A 216 -15.17 -37.73 -18.11
C ASP A 216 -13.88 -37.23 -17.42
N GLY A 217 -12.88 -36.77 -18.19
CA GLY A 217 -11.59 -36.34 -17.66
C GLY A 217 -10.67 -37.49 -17.22
N SER A 218 -10.98 -38.74 -17.57
CA SER A 218 -10.15 -39.91 -17.21
C SER A 218 -8.94 -40.15 -18.12
N GLY A 219 -8.80 -39.32 -19.17
CA GLY A 219 -7.70 -39.37 -20.15
C GLY A 219 -8.11 -39.72 -21.58
N SER A 220 -9.41 -39.93 -21.84
CA SER A 220 -9.97 -40.14 -23.19
C SER A 220 -11.18 -39.26 -23.46
N TYR A 221 -11.53 -39.11 -24.74
CA TYR A 221 -12.72 -38.38 -25.18
C TYR A 221 -13.29 -39.00 -26.46
N GLU A 222 -14.56 -38.72 -26.74
CA GLU A 222 -15.27 -39.18 -27.94
C GLU A 222 -15.73 -37.99 -28.77
N VAL A 223 -15.77 -38.16 -30.10
CA VAL A 223 -16.30 -37.16 -31.04
C VAL A 223 -17.31 -37.82 -31.96
N ALA A 224 -18.54 -37.31 -31.95
CA ALA A 224 -19.65 -37.79 -32.77
C ALA A 224 -20.30 -36.65 -33.56
N PRO A 225 -20.98 -36.94 -34.68
CA PRO A 225 -21.87 -35.96 -35.33
C PRO A 225 -23.00 -35.55 -34.39
N ALA A 226 -23.39 -34.28 -34.43
CA ALA A 226 -24.56 -33.74 -33.74
C ALA A 226 -25.54 -33.13 -34.76
N SER A 227 -26.79 -32.92 -34.37
CA SER A 227 -27.79 -32.15 -35.12
C SER A 227 -28.31 -30.99 -34.28
N ASP A 228 -28.92 -29.99 -34.93
CA ASP A 228 -29.62 -28.88 -34.27
C ASP A 228 -28.74 -28.02 -33.34
N VAL A 229 -27.45 -27.91 -33.66
CA VAL A 229 -26.50 -27.06 -32.94
C VAL A 229 -26.41 -25.69 -33.61
N THR A 230 -26.68 -24.64 -32.83
CA THR A 230 -26.48 -23.24 -33.29
C THR A 230 -24.99 -22.92 -33.42
N ARG A 231 -24.64 -21.98 -34.32
CA ARG A 231 -23.26 -21.52 -34.50
C ARG A 231 -22.60 -21.15 -33.17
N GLY A 232 -21.37 -21.59 -32.97
CA GLY A 232 -20.57 -21.37 -31.77
C GLY A 232 -20.32 -22.67 -31.00
N SER A 233 -20.20 -22.59 -29.68
CA SER A 233 -20.03 -23.77 -28.82
C SER A 233 -20.98 -23.73 -27.64
N LYS A 234 -21.46 -24.90 -27.21
CA LYS A 234 -22.26 -25.11 -26.01
C LYS A 234 -21.58 -26.18 -25.15
N ILE A 235 -21.08 -25.76 -24.00
CA ILE A 235 -20.38 -26.59 -23.02
C ILE A 235 -21.36 -26.93 -21.90
N VAL A 236 -21.73 -28.21 -21.79
CA VAL A 236 -22.58 -28.76 -20.73
C VAL A 236 -21.69 -29.42 -19.69
N ILE A 237 -21.80 -28.95 -18.46
CA ILE A 237 -20.96 -29.33 -17.34
C ILE A 237 -21.82 -30.13 -16.36
N HIS A 238 -21.63 -31.44 -16.31
CA HIS A 238 -22.33 -32.33 -15.38
C HIS A 238 -21.59 -32.30 -14.04
N LEU A 239 -22.14 -31.55 -13.09
CA LEU A 239 -21.45 -31.19 -11.85
C LEU A 239 -21.32 -32.39 -10.91
N LYS A 240 -20.19 -32.47 -10.21
CA LYS A 240 -19.99 -33.38 -9.07
C LYS A 240 -21.01 -33.10 -7.99
N ASP A 241 -21.36 -34.13 -7.21
CA ASP A 241 -22.26 -33.97 -6.05
C ASP A 241 -21.77 -32.90 -5.05
N SER A 242 -20.45 -32.78 -4.87
CA SER A 242 -19.83 -31.77 -3.99
C SER A 242 -19.89 -30.34 -4.55
N CYS A 243 -20.31 -30.17 -5.81
CA CYS A 243 -20.21 -28.93 -6.58
C CYS A 243 -21.58 -28.44 -7.09
N LYS A 244 -22.69 -28.97 -6.53
CA LYS A 244 -24.08 -28.60 -6.85
C LYS A 244 -24.38 -27.10 -6.72
N ASP A 245 -23.59 -26.38 -5.92
CA ASP A 245 -23.79 -24.95 -5.72
C ASP A 245 -23.58 -24.14 -7.01
N TYR A 246 -22.78 -24.63 -7.96
CA TYR A 246 -22.61 -24.01 -9.28
C TYR A 246 -23.81 -24.23 -10.23
N ALA A 247 -24.80 -25.05 -9.83
CA ALA A 247 -26.08 -25.15 -10.53
C ALA A 247 -27.09 -24.08 -10.07
N LYS A 248 -26.72 -23.19 -9.14
CA LYS A 248 -27.59 -22.13 -8.63
C LYS A 248 -27.25 -20.79 -9.26
N ALA A 249 -28.27 -20.08 -9.75
CA ALA A 249 -28.11 -18.81 -10.44
C ALA A 249 -27.32 -17.77 -9.63
N HIS A 250 -27.66 -17.55 -8.36
CA HIS A 250 -27.00 -16.55 -7.52
C HIS A 250 -25.48 -16.78 -7.35
N ARG A 251 -25.06 -18.05 -7.25
CA ARG A 251 -23.64 -18.39 -7.11
C ARG A 251 -22.91 -18.07 -8.41
N VAL A 252 -23.47 -18.46 -9.54
CA VAL A 252 -22.91 -18.16 -10.87
C VAL A 252 -22.87 -16.65 -11.13
N GLU A 253 -23.92 -15.92 -10.79
CA GLU A 253 -23.97 -14.45 -10.91
C GLU A 253 -22.85 -13.77 -10.12
N SER A 254 -22.62 -14.19 -8.87
CA SER A 254 -21.54 -13.63 -8.03
C SER A 254 -20.16 -13.79 -8.67
N ILE A 255 -19.91 -14.95 -9.28
CA ILE A 255 -18.64 -15.27 -9.95
C ILE A 255 -18.48 -14.46 -11.23
N ILE A 256 -19.55 -14.30 -12.03
CA ILE A 256 -19.56 -13.46 -13.23
C ILE A 256 -19.23 -12.01 -12.85
N ARG A 257 -19.88 -11.46 -11.82
CA ARG A 257 -19.62 -10.09 -11.35
C ARG A 257 -18.19 -9.89 -10.85
N GLN A 258 -17.61 -10.90 -10.21
CA GLN A 258 -16.25 -10.85 -9.68
C GLN A 258 -15.16 -10.90 -10.76
N TYR A 259 -15.35 -11.70 -11.82
CA TYR A 259 -14.27 -11.99 -12.77
C TYR A 259 -14.51 -11.54 -14.21
N SER A 260 -15.77 -11.40 -14.62
CA SER A 260 -16.13 -11.30 -16.04
C SER A 260 -17.04 -10.12 -16.35
N ASN A 261 -17.23 -9.21 -15.38
CA ASN A 261 -18.11 -8.06 -15.52
C ASN A 261 -17.70 -7.09 -16.65
N PHE A 262 -16.44 -7.10 -17.06
CA PHE A 262 -15.88 -6.23 -18.10
C PHE A 262 -15.59 -6.96 -19.42
N VAL A 263 -16.09 -8.19 -19.59
CA VAL A 263 -16.03 -8.88 -20.87
C VAL A 263 -16.85 -8.09 -21.90
N SER A 264 -16.27 -7.86 -23.09
CA SER A 264 -16.81 -6.97 -24.13
C SER A 264 -18.08 -7.46 -24.83
N PHE A 265 -18.62 -8.61 -24.43
CA PHE A 265 -19.81 -9.24 -25.03
C PHE A 265 -20.89 -9.45 -23.96
N PRO A 266 -22.19 -9.35 -24.30
CA PRO A 266 -23.27 -9.63 -23.36
C PRO A 266 -23.18 -11.04 -22.78
N ILE A 267 -23.31 -11.16 -21.46
CA ILE A 267 -23.39 -12.40 -20.69
C ILE A 267 -24.82 -12.50 -20.15
N MET A 268 -25.57 -13.43 -20.70
CA MET A 268 -26.95 -13.73 -20.33
C MET A 268 -26.97 -14.89 -19.34
N LEU A 269 -27.42 -14.70 -18.11
CA LEU A 269 -27.65 -15.76 -17.13
C LEU A 269 -29.15 -16.04 -17.03
N ASN A 270 -29.57 -17.24 -17.44
CA ASN A 270 -30.98 -17.66 -17.43
C ASN A 270 -31.95 -16.67 -18.11
N GLY A 271 -31.47 -15.95 -19.12
CA GLY A 271 -32.25 -14.95 -19.87
C GLY A 271 -32.06 -13.50 -19.41
N GLU A 272 -31.33 -13.24 -18.34
CA GLU A 272 -31.06 -11.88 -17.83
C GLU A 272 -29.60 -11.47 -18.09
N THR A 273 -29.38 -10.23 -18.55
CA THR A 273 -28.02 -9.71 -18.77
C THR A 273 -27.34 -9.37 -17.44
N VAL A 274 -26.18 -9.96 -17.18
CA VAL A 274 -25.45 -9.79 -15.90
C VAL A 274 -24.35 -8.74 -15.98
N ASN A 275 -23.58 -8.69 -17.07
CA ASN A 275 -22.51 -7.72 -17.25
C ASN A 275 -23.05 -6.42 -17.87
N THR A 276 -23.51 -5.51 -17.02
CA THR A 276 -24.11 -4.23 -17.45
C THR A 276 -23.12 -3.07 -17.47
N VAL A 277 -21.89 -3.28 -17.00
CA VAL A 277 -20.92 -2.19 -16.79
C VAL A 277 -19.91 -2.14 -17.91
N GLN A 278 -19.96 -1.05 -18.67
CA GLN A 278 -19.02 -0.81 -19.76
C GLN A 278 -17.62 -0.50 -19.20
N ALA A 279 -16.59 -1.05 -19.85
CA ALA A 279 -15.19 -0.78 -19.51
C ALA A 279 -14.82 0.67 -19.89
N LEU A 280 -15.18 1.65 -19.05
CA LEU A 280 -15.03 3.07 -19.40
C LEU A 280 -13.59 3.48 -19.73
N TRP A 281 -12.59 2.79 -19.17
CA TRP A 281 -11.17 3.03 -19.46
C TRP A 281 -10.75 2.70 -20.89
N THR A 282 -11.54 1.95 -21.66
CA THR A 282 -11.24 1.67 -23.07
C THR A 282 -11.76 2.77 -24.01
N LYS A 283 -12.77 3.53 -23.57
CA LYS A 283 -13.35 4.64 -24.34
C LYS A 283 -12.40 5.85 -24.38
N SER A 284 -12.66 6.76 -25.31
CA SER A 284 -11.99 8.07 -25.29
C SER A 284 -12.62 8.95 -24.21
N GLU A 285 -11.84 9.85 -23.62
CA GLU A 285 -12.34 10.72 -22.53
C GLU A 285 -13.49 11.62 -22.98
N SER A 286 -13.56 11.98 -24.27
CA SER A 286 -14.65 12.77 -24.84
C SER A 286 -15.96 11.99 -24.99
N ASP A 287 -15.91 10.66 -24.96
CA ASP A 287 -17.08 9.78 -25.17
C ASP A 287 -17.69 9.29 -23.84
N VAL A 288 -17.20 9.78 -22.70
CA VAL A 288 -17.64 9.37 -21.37
C VAL A 288 -17.99 10.59 -20.54
N THR A 289 -19.23 10.63 -20.07
CA THR A 289 -19.75 11.69 -19.19
C THR A 289 -19.27 11.53 -17.75
N ASP A 290 -19.31 12.61 -16.96
CA ASP A 290 -18.97 12.56 -15.54
C ASP A 290 -19.93 11.64 -14.78
N GLU A 291 -21.20 11.62 -15.16
CA GLU A 291 -22.22 10.73 -14.60
C GLU A 291 -21.88 9.25 -14.86
N GLU A 292 -21.47 8.89 -16.08
CA GLU A 292 -21.02 7.52 -16.39
C GLU A 292 -19.83 7.12 -15.52
N TYR A 293 -18.85 8.01 -15.32
CA TYR A 293 -17.72 7.74 -14.42
C TYR A 293 -18.13 7.59 -12.95
N ASN A 294 -19.11 8.37 -12.48
CA ASN A 294 -19.58 8.29 -11.10
C ASN A 294 -20.36 6.99 -10.85
N GLU A 295 -21.22 6.59 -11.77
CA GLU A 295 -21.93 5.30 -11.69
C GLU A 295 -20.95 4.13 -11.77
N PHE A 296 -19.91 4.25 -12.60
CA PHE A 296 -18.82 3.29 -12.65
C PHE A 296 -18.08 3.18 -11.31
N TYR A 297 -17.74 4.31 -10.67
CA TYR A 297 -17.13 4.35 -9.34
C TYR A 297 -18.02 3.65 -8.29
N LYS A 298 -19.29 4.03 -8.20
CA LYS A 298 -20.26 3.45 -7.25
C LYS A 298 -20.35 1.95 -7.42
N PHE A 299 -20.39 1.49 -8.66
CA PHE A 299 -20.42 0.07 -8.97
C PHE A 299 -19.15 -0.66 -8.51
N ILE A 300 -17.94 -0.20 -8.89
CA ILE A 300 -16.71 -0.94 -8.58
C ILE A 300 -16.32 -0.87 -7.10
N ALA A 301 -16.63 0.24 -6.43
CA ALA A 301 -16.28 0.48 -5.05
C ALA A 301 -17.41 0.06 -4.08
N ASN A 302 -18.56 -0.37 -4.60
CA ASN A 302 -19.81 -0.53 -3.85
C ASN A 302 -20.11 0.71 -2.98
N ALA A 303 -19.86 1.88 -3.56
CA ALA A 303 -19.96 3.16 -2.88
C ALA A 303 -21.35 3.77 -3.09
N PHE A 304 -21.83 4.51 -2.10
CA PHE A 304 -23.11 5.25 -2.19
C PHE A 304 -22.91 6.71 -2.56
N ASP A 305 -21.68 7.21 -2.44
CA ASP A 305 -21.26 8.57 -2.76
C ASP A 305 -20.62 8.67 -4.14
N ASP A 306 -20.48 9.90 -4.62
CA ASP A 306 -19.68 10.22 -5.81
C ASP A 306 -18.20 10.32 -5.44
N PRO A 307 -17.27 10.02 -6.38
CA PRO A 307 -15.84 10.15 -6.11
C PRO A 307 -15.46 11.63 -5.94
N MET A 308 -14.63 11.93 -4.95
CA MET A 308 -14.07 13.27 -4.76
C MET A 308 -13.12 13.67 -5.89
N TYR A 309 -12.31 12.71 -6.36
CA TYR A 309 -11.42 12.91 -7.49
C TYR A 309 -11.41 11.69 -8.40
N ARG A 310 -11.18 11.97 -9.69
CA ARG A 310 -10.94 10.98 -10.72
C ARG A 310 -9.62 11.31 -11.41
N ILE A 311 -8.75 10.32 -11.60
CA ILE A 311 -7.48 10.48 -12.31
C ILE A 311 -7.43 9.44 -13.42
N ILE A 312 -7.26 9.90 -14.66
CA ILE A 312 -7.04 9.06 -15.83
C ILE A 312 -5.54 9.06 -16.11
N PHE A 313 -4.93 7.89 -16.10
CA PHE A 313 -3.50 7.72 -16.38
C PHE A 313 -3.32 6.82 -17.59
N LYS A 314 -2.48 7.26 -18.54
CA LYS A 314 -2.06 6.48 -19.70
C LYS A 314 -0.55 6.36 -19.72
N ALA A 315 -0.04 5.15 -19.89
CA ALA A 315 1.36 4.91 -20.20
C ALA A 315 1.46 4.00 -21.42
N ASP A 316 2.34 4.36 -22.36
CA ASP A 316 2.49 3.64 -23.64
C ASP A 316 3.76 2.76 -23.67
N ALA A 317 4.72 2.95 -22.75
CA ALA A 317 5.95 2.17 -22.69
C ALA A 317 6.58 2.13 -21.27
N PRO A 318 7.22 1.03 -20.85
CA PRO A 318 7.40 -0.25 -21.56
C PRO A 318 6.17 -1.19 -21.52
N LEU A 319 5.11 -0.80 -20.80
CA LEU A 319 3.82 -1.48 -20.76
C LEU A 319 2.75 -0.49 -21.23
N GLU A 320 1.92 -0.88 -22.19
CA GLU A 320 0.74 -0.12 -22.58
C GLU A 320 -0.36 -0.35 -21.53
N MET A 321 -0.74 0.71 -20.82
CA MET A 321 -1.79 0.68 -19.81
C MET A 321 -2.62 1.96 -19.83
N LYS A 322 -3.92 1.80 -19.65
CA LYS A 322 -4.83 2.87 -19.25
C LYS A 322 -5.37 2.52 -17.87
N THR A 323 -5.29 3.47 -16.94
CA THR A 323 -5.72 3.28 -15.55
C THR A 323 -6.67 4.40 -15.17
N LEU A 324 -7.73 4.03 -14.47
CA LEU A 324 -8.71 4.94 -13.91
C LEU A 324 -8.64 4.83 -12.38
N PHE A 325 -8.20 5.89 -11.73
CA PHE A 325 -8.20 5.98 -10.26
C PHE A 325 -9.38 6.83 -9.80
N PHE A 326 -10.00 6.39 -8.71
CA PHE A 326 -11.00 7.15 -7.98
C PHE A 326 -10.56 7.35 -6.54
N ILE A 327 -10.85 8.53 -6.01
CA ILE A 327 -10.67 8.86 -4.60
C ILE A 327 -12.07 9.10 -4.03
N GLY A 328 -12.53 8.23 -3.13
CA GLY A 328 -13.86 8.37 -2.53
C GLY A 328 -14.03 9.64 -1.70
N SER A 329 -15.25 10.15 -1.59
CA SER A 329 -15.52 11.35 -0.78
C SER A 329 -15.66 11.04 0.71
N THR A 330 -15.97 9.78 1.03
CA THR A 330 -16.14 9.27 2.39
C THR A 330 -15.19 8.11 2.70
N HIS A 331 -14.87 7.96 3.98
CA HIS A 331 -14.00 6.89 4.48
C HIS A 331 -14.79 6.08 5.51
N THR A 332 -14.95 4.77 5.30
CA THR A 332 -15.77 3.90 6.16
C THR A 332 -15.25 3.79 7.60
N GLU A 333 -13.95 3.97 7.84
CA GLU A 333 -13.41 4.08 9.21
C GLU A 333 -13.99 5.26 10.01
N LYS A 334 -14.46 6.35 9.36
CA LYS A 334 -15.14 7.45 10.08
C LYS A 334 -16.43 7.00 10.76
N PHE A 335 -16.99 5.87 10.34
CA PHE A 335 -18.21 5.27 10.88
C PHE A 335 -17.93 4.01 11.73
N GLY A 336 -16.67 3.76 12.12
CA GLY A 336 -16.29 2.68 13.04
C GLY A 336 -16.10 1.29 12.41
N TYR A 337 -16.07 1.20 11.07
CA TYR A 337 -15.77 -0.05 10.37
C TYR A 337 -14.27 -0.38 10.36
N ALA A 338 -13.94 -1.65 10.11
CA ALA A 338 -12.57 -2.17 10.12
C ALA A 338 -11.64 -1.44 9.13
N ARG A 339 -10.36 -1.36 9.50
CA ARG A 339 -9.31 -0.68 8.76
C ARG A 339 -9.12 -1.28 7.37
N LEU A 340 -9.17 -0.45 6.33
CA LEU A 340 -8.82 -0.89 4.97
C LEU A 340 -7.28 -0.93 4.82
N GLU A 341 -6.77 -1.86 4.01
CA GLU A 341 -5.33 -1.95 3.70
C GLU A 341 -4.84 -0.66 3.01
N PRO A 342 -3.66 -0.11 3.36
CA PRO A 342 -3.35 1.31 3.11
C PRO A 342 -3.07 1.69 1.65
N GLY A 343 -3.51 2.90 1.28
CA GLY A 343 -2.94 3.77 0.23
C GLY A 343 -2.80 5.19 0.80
N VAL A 344 -1.64 5.85 0.61
CA VAL A 344 -1.28 7.11 1.29
C VAL A 344 -2.12 8.29 0.79
N SER A 345 -2.60 9.13 1.71
CA SER A 345 -3.03 10.51 1.42
C SER A 345 -2.55 11.46 2.52
N LEU A 346 -1.86 12.53 2.14
CA LEU A 346 -1.34 13.59 3.02
C LEU A 346 -2.31 14.77 3.02
N TYR A 347 -2.88 15.11 4.17
CA TYR A 347 -3.76 16.27 4.34
C TYR A 347 -3.25 17.27 5.38
N SER A 348 -3.69 18.51 5.16
CA SER A 348 -3.26 19.82 5.64
C SER A 348 -3.24 20.05 7.16
N ARG A 349 -2.38 20.95 7.65
CA ARG A 349 -2.11 21.20 9.08
C ARG A 349 -2.65 22.57 9.52
N LYS A 350 -3.00 22.73 10.79
CA LYS A 350 -3.45 24.02 11.33
C LYS A 350 -2.26 24.90 11.70
N SER A 351 -2.36 26.21 11.49
CA SER A 351 -1.32 27.19 11.81
C SER A 351 -1.74 28.13 12.94
N SER A 352 -0.77 28.53 13.76
CA SER A 352 -0.92 29.57 14.80
C SER A 352 -1.17 30.97 14.24
N GLN A 353 -0.80 31.26 12.99
CA GLN A 353 -1.00 32.56 12.34
C GLN A 353 -2.32 32.65 11.55
N LEU A 354 -3.06 31.54 11.40
CA LEU A 354 -4.36 31.50 10.71
C LEU A 354 -5.51 31.26 11.70
N ASP A 355 -6.73 31.54 11.26
CA ASP A 355 -7.94 31.28 12.04
C ASP A 355 -8.07 29.80 12.43
N ALA A 356 -8.77 29.52 13.54
CA ALA A 356 -8.87 28.18 14.15
C ALA A 356 -9.42 27.07 13.21
N ASN A 357 -10.14 27.44 12.16
CA ASN A 357 -10.73 26.53 11.19
C ASN A 357 -9.96 26.48 9.86
N SER A 358 -8.95 27.34 9.68
CA SER A 358 -8.16 27.40 8.46
C SER A 358 -7.04 26.36 8.48
N LEU A 359 -6.93 25.63 7.39
CA LEU A 359 -5.86 24.66 7.15
C LEU A 359 -4.78 25.32 6.29
N THR A 360 -3.53 24.89 6.45
CA THR A 360 -2.40 25.35 5.64
C THR A 360 -1.44 24.22 5.25
N THR A 361 -0.80 24.38 4.10
CA THR A 361 0.22 23.46 3.61
C THR A 361 1.62 23.89 4.08
N LEU A 362 2.61 22.98 3.93
CA LEU A 362 4.01 23.33 4.20
C LEU A 362 4.54 24.38 3.21
N ASP A 363 4.11 24.35 1.95
CA ASP A 363 4.47 25.36 0.96
C ASP A 363 3.95 26.74 1.33
N GLU A 364 2.71 26.82 1.79
CA GLU A 364 2.11 28.06 2.27
C GLU A 364 2.82 28.59 3.53
N TYR A 365 3.19 27.73 4.47
CA TYR A 365 4.02 28.11 5.62
C TYR A 365 5.36 28.70 5.14
N VAL A 366 6.05 28.02 4.22
CA VAL A 366 7.33 28.48 3.68
C VAL A 366 7.20 29.84 2.97
N SER A 367 6.07 30.09 2.30
CA SER A 367 5.80 31.36 1.62
C SER A 367 5.65 32.55 2.59
N ARG A 368 5.26 32.28 3.85
CA ARG A 368 5.14 33.27 4.91
C ARG A 368 6.39 33.39 5.78
N CYS A 369 7.35 32.47 5.65
CA CYS A 369 8.58 32.50 6.43
C CYS A 369 9.40 33.76 6.11
N PRO A 370 9.97 34.42 7.14
CA PRO A 370 11.03 35.39 6.94
C PRO A 370 12.20 34.79 6.12
N PRO A 371 12.90 35.59 5.30
CA PRO A 371 13.99 35.10 4.44
C PRO A 371 15.14 34.44 5.21
N ASP A 372 15.34 34.82 6.47
CA ASP A 372 16.41 34.41 7.37
C ASP A 372 16.06 33.18 8.25
N GLN A 373 14.80 32.76 8.29
CA GLN A 373 14.36 31.64 9.14
C GLN A 373 14.62 30.28 8.49
N ASN A 374 15.60 29.48 8.94
CA ASN A 374 15.93 28.20 8.30
C ASN A 374 15.11 27.00 8.81
N GLU A 375 14.11 27.23 9.66
CA GLU A 375 13.35 26.17 10.33
C GLU A 375 11.82 26.29 10.11
N ILE A 376 11.15 25.14 10.10
CA ILE A 376 9.71 24.99 10.19
C ILE A 376 9.39 24.46 11.58
N TYR A 377 8.60 25.20 12.35
CA TYR A 377 8.29 24.83 13.73
C TYR A 377 6.92 24.17 13.85
N TYR A 378 6.82 23.12 14.66
CA TYR A 378 5.53 22.49 14.98
C TYR A 378 5.41 22.15 16.46
N LEU A 379 4.18 22.05 16.97
CA LEU A 379 3.88 21.64 18.34
C LEU A 379 2.73 20.63 18.33
N CYS A 380 2.93 19.49 18.99
CA CYS A 380 1.89 18.48 19.20
C CYS A 380 1.16 18.74 20.51
N ALA A 381 -0.13 19.00 20.47
CA ALA A 381 -0.96 19.17 21.67
C ALA A 381 -2.40 18.71 21.39
N PRO A 382 -3.19 18.25 22.37
CA PRO A 382 -4.52 17.67 22.10
C PRO A 382 -5.55 18.64 21.50
N SER A 383 -5.32 19.95 21.63
CA SER A 383 -6.19 20.98 21.04
C SER A 383 -5.42 22.28 20.84
N ARG A 384 -5.97 23.20 20.04
CA ARG A 384 -5.39 24.54 19.82
C ARG A 384 -5.26 25.33 21.11
N ALA A 385 -6.28 25.29 21.98
CA ALA A 385 -6.26 25.97 23.27
C ALA A 385 -5.09 25.49 24.15
N ILE A 386 -4.81 24.17 24.14
CA ILE A 386 -3.68 23.61 24.89
C ILE A 386 -2.34 23.98 24.23
N ALA A 387 -2.27 23.99 22.90
CA ALA A 387 -1.07 24.41 22.18
C ALA A 387 -0.72 25.89 22.46
N GLU A 388 -1.72 26.77 22.44
CA GLU A 388 -1.54 28.21 22.67
C GLU A 388 -1.21 28.55 24.13
N ALA A 389 -1.67 27.74 25.08
CA ALA A 389 -1.34 27.85 26.51
C ALA A 389 -0.04 27.11 26.89
N SER A 390 0.65 26.49 25.92
CA SER A 390 1.83 25.68 26.19
C SER A 390 3.06 26.54 26.52
N PRO A 391 3.86 26.18 27.55
CA PRO A 391 5.14 26.84 27.81
C PRO A 391 6.10 26.79 26.62
N TYR A 392 5.99 25.74 25.78
CA TYR A 392 6.82 25.58 24.58
C TYR A 392 6.46 26.59 23.47
N PHE A 393 5.27 27.21 23.52
CA PHE A 393 4.81 28.18 22.54
C PHE A 393 5.09 29.65 22.92
N GLU A 394 5.38 29.93 24.20
CA GLU A 394 5.56 31.30 24.70
C GLU A 394 6.61 32.12 23.94
N ALA A 395 7.80 31.54 23.72
CA ALA A 395 8.86 32.20 22.95
C ALA A 395 8.41 32.54 21.52
N PHE A 396 7.73 31.60 20.86
CA PHE A 396 7.21 31.80 19.50
C PHE A 396 6.17 32.90 19.42
N LYS A 397 5.30 32.99 20.43
CA LYS A 397 4.31 34.06 20.56
C LYS A 397 5.00 35.43 20.70
N LYS A 398 6.05 35.54 21.53
CA LYS A 398 6.79 36.79 21.73
C LYS A 398 7.64 37.17 20.50
N THR A 399 8.30 36.21 19.85
CA THR A 399 9.08 36.44 18.63
C THR A 399 8.24 36.46 17.34
N LYS A 400 6.92 36.26 17.45
CA LYS A 400 5.96 36.17 16.32
C LYS A 400 6.32 35.14 15.25
N LYS A 401 7.03 34.07 15.62
CA LYS A 401 7.37 32.98 14.68
C LYS A 401 6.20 32.02 14.55
N GLU A 402 5.86 31.66 13.31
CA GLU A 402 4.77 30.71 13.02
C GLU A 402 5.11 29.32 13.56
N VAL A 403 4.13 28.67 14.18
CA VAL A 403 4.19 27.26 14.63
C VAL A 403 2.97 26.51 14.08
N LEU A 404 3.20 25.34 13.50
CA LEU A 404 2.16 24.42 13.06
C LEU A 404 1.64 23.61 14.25
N PHE A 405 0.33 23.62 14.47
CA PHE A 405 -0.31 22.81 15.52
C PHE A 405 -0.79 21.48 14.94
N VAL A 406 -0.37 20.40 15.60
CA VAL A 406 -0.81 19.04 15.31
C VAL A 406 -1.43 18.41 16.54
N TYR A 407 -2.42 17.53 16.35
CA TYR A 407 -3.30 17.11 17.44
C TYR A 407 -3.18 15.64 17.81
N HIS A 408 -2.56 14.83 16.96
CA HIS A 408 -2.43 13.40 17.19
C HIS A 408 -0.97 12.97 17.36
N PRO A 409 -0.68 11.97 18.20
CA PRO A 409 0.66 11.41 18.31
C PRO A 409 1.24 10.93 16.98
N ILE A 410 0.40 10.46 16.05
CA ILE A 410 0.87 10.08 14.72
C ILE A 410 1.42 11.28 13.93
N ASP A 411 0.93 12.49 14.16
CA ASP A 411 1.38 13.69 13.47
C ASP A 411 2.78 14.10 13.90
N ASP A 412 3.10 13.91 15.19
CA ASP A 412 4.43 14.09 15.77
C ASP A 412 5.43 13.08 15.18
N PHE A 413 5.01 11.82 15.04
CA PHE A 413 5.80 10.80 14.34
C PHE A 413 6.05 11.20 12.89
N VAL A 414 5.02 11.64 12.17
CA VAL A 414 5.16 12.10 10.78
C VAL A 414 6.14 13.27 10.71
N MET A 415 5.99 14.29 11.56
CA MET A 415 6.87 15.46 11.51
C MET A 415 8.32 15.16 11.80
N THR A 416 8.57 14.29 12.78
CA THR A 416 9.92 13.84 13.11
C THR A 416 10.57 13.15 11.90
N ASN A 417 9.79 12.43 11.09
CA ASN A 417 10.28 11.76 9.89
C ASN A 417 10.33 12.63 8.63
N VAL A 418 9.58 13.73 8.56
CA VAL A 418 9.71 14.70 7.46
C VAL A 418 11.14 15.27 7.44
N ALA A 419 11.72 15.54 8.62
CA ALA A 419 13.09 16.03 8.85
C ALA A 419 13.44 17.38 8.21
N GLU A 420 13.28 17.54 6.90
CA GLU A 420 13.55 18.75 6.12
C GLU A 420 12.49 18.92 5.02
N PHE A 421 12.04 20.15 4.82
CA PHE A 421 11.14 20.51 3.72
C PHE A 421 11.59 21.82 3.07
N ASN A 422 11.77 21.79 1.75
CA ASN A 422 12.17 22.95 0.95
C ASN A 422 13.45 23.65 1.47
N GLY A 423 14.46 22.88 1.88
CA GLY A 423 15.72 23.38 2.43
C GLY A 423 15.68 23.82 3.90
N ARG A 424 14.53 23.69 4.57
CA ARG A 424 14.33 24.13 5.95
C ARG A 424 14.10 22.93 6.87
N LYS A 425 14.76 22.94 8.04
CA LYS A 425 14.64 21.85 9.02
C LYS A 425 13.29 21.89 9.73
N VAL A 426 12.66 20.74 9.89
CA VAL A 426 11.41 20.61 10.65
C VAL A 426 11.75 20.33 12.12
N ILE A 427 11.36 21.22 13.03
CA ILE A 427 11.76 21.19 14.43
C ILE A 427 10.53 21.28 15.34
N SER A 428 10.44 20.39 16.33
CA SER A 428 9.43 20.49 17.39
C SER A 428 9.71 21.72 18.26
N ALA A 429 8.67 22.49 18.60
CA ALA A 429 8.73 23.61 19.51
C ALA A 429 9.29 23.20 20.90
N GLU A 430 9.13 21.94 21.29
CA GLU A 430 9.72 21.38 22.52
C GLU A 430 11.24 21.42 22.50
N HIS A 431 11.84 21.15 21.33
CA HIS A 431 13.29 21.11 21.10
C HIS A 431 13.87 22.37 20.46
N ALA A 432 13.02 23.35 20.18
CA ALA A 432 13.45 24.58 19.54
C ALA A 432 14.30 25.43 20.49
N LYS A 433 15.45 25.91 19.99
CA LYS A 433 16.34 26.81 20.72
C LYS A 433 16.00 28.24 20.34
N LEU A 434 15.11 28.84 21.12
CA LEU A 434 14.73 30.24 21.00
C LEU A 434 14.98 30.96 22.31
N ASP A 435 15.87 31.94 22.25
CA ASP A 435 16.04 32.91 23.30
C ASP A 435 15.15 34.11 23.00
N VAL A 436 14.63 34.72 24.04
CA VAL A 436 13.82 35.92 23.92
C VAL A 436 14.55 37.08 24.59
N GLU A 437 14.72 38.17 23.84
CA GLU A 437 15.34 39.38 24.35
C GLU A 437 14.43 40.06 25.39
N ASP A 438 15.07 40.65 26.40
CA ASP A 438 14.43 41.33 27.50
C ASP A 438 14.18 42.80 27.12
N ASP A 439 12.93 43.16 26.81
CA ASP A 439 12.55 44.56 26.52
C ASP A 439 12.39 45.42 27.79
N ASP A 440 12.41 44.79 28.97
CA ASP A 440 12.12 45.46 30.25
C ASP A 440 13.17 45.09 31.32
N ASP A 441 14.03 46.07 31.61
CA ASP A 441 15.12 46.03 32.60
C ASP A 441 14.59 46.25 34.04
N SER A 442 13.29 46.51 34.21
CA SER A 442 12.67 46.83 35.51
C SER A 442 12.18 45.60 36.30
N SER A 443 12.11 44.42 35.69
CA SER A 443 11.61 43.21 36.37
C SER A 443 12.65 42.62 37.33
N LYS A 444 12.24 42.29 38.56
CA LYS A 444 13.09 41.53 39.50
C LYS A 444 13.49 40.19 38.87
N LYS A 445 14.78 39.97 38.66
CA LYS A 445 15.39 38.75 38.10
C LYS A 445 16.45 38.23 39.07
N LEU A 446 16.60 36.92 39.16
CA LEU A 446 17.71 36.33 39.92
C LEU A 446 19.06 36.69 39.29
N THR A 447 20.01 37.16 40.11
CA THR A 447 21.40 37.39 39.68
C THR A 447 22.08 36.07 39.30
N GLU A 448 23.20 36.12 38.57
CA GLU A 448 23.93 34.89 38.19
C GLU A 448 24.36 34.06 39.41
N GLU A 449 24.76 34.72 40.50
CA GLU A 449 25.09 34.04 41.75
C GLU A 449 23.87 33.39 42.40
N GLN A 450 22.74 34.10 42.45
CA GLN A 450 21.49 33.56 42.95
C GLN A 450 21.03 32.37 42.11
N GLN A 451 21.11 32.46 40.78
CA GLN A 451 20.82 31.36 39.85
C GLN A 451 21.71 30.15 40.14
N ARG A 452 23.02 30.34 40.34
CA ARG A 452 23.94 29.24 40.67
C ARG A 452 23.55 28.53 41.96
N LEU A 453 23.30 29.29 43.03
CA LEU A 453 22.92 28.74 44.34
C LEU A 453 21.52 28.09 44.30
N PHE A 454 20.57 28.73 43.61
CA PHE A 454 19.20 28.24 43.45
C PHE A 454 19.10 26.99 42.60
N GLY A 455 19.80 26.94 41.47
CA GLY A 455 19.89 25.75 40.63
C GLY A 455 20.49 24.57 41.38
N ALA A 456 21.54 24.79 42.18
CA ALA A 456 22.13 23.75 43.02
C ALA A 456 21.15 23.21 44.08
N TRP A 457 20.40 24.11 44.74
CA TRP A 457 19.40 23.73 45.72
C TRP A 457 18.22 22.96 45.10
N ILE A 458 17.69 23.40 43.95
CA ILE A 458 16.63 22.66 43.23
C ILE A 458 17.13 21.28 42.84
N LYS A 459 18.34 21.19 42.28
CA LYS A 459 18.92 19.92 41.84
C LYS A 459 19.05 18.92 42.99
N LEU A 460 19.44 19.39 44.18
CA LEU A 460 19.50 18.56 45.39
C LEU A 460 18.11 18.15 45.87
N THR A 461 17.15 19.09 45.88
CA THR A 461 15.77 18.84 46.33
C THR A 461 15.02 17.83 45.44
N LEU A 462 15.38 17.80 44.16
CA LEU A 462 14.75 16.99 43.12
C LEU A 462 15.67 15.88 42.59
N GLU A 463 16.70 15.47 43.36
CA GLU A 463 17.79 14.63 42.87
C GLU A 463 17.36 13.31 42.21
N ASP A 464 16.25 12.72 42.66
CA ASP A 464 15.70 11.49 42.13
C ASP A 464 14.93 11.67 40.80
N THR A 465 14.59 12.91 40.46
CA THR A 465 13.66 13.25 39.37
C THR A 465 14.29 14.09 38.25
N VAL A 466 15.27 14.96 38.56
CA VAL A 466 15.93 15.84 37.58
C VAL A 466 17.38 15.41 37.32
N LYS A 467 17.78 15.46 36.05
CA LYS A 467 19.14 15.23 35.57
C LYS A 467 19.97 16.50 35.73
N GLU A 468 19.36 17.62 35.36
CA GLU A 468 19.99 18.93 35.31
C GLU A 468 18.94 20.03 35.50
N VAL A 469 19.37 21.18 36.06
CA VAL A 469 18.56 22.39 36.18
C VAL A 469 19.25 23.48 35.36
N LYS A 470 18.53 24.08 34.42
CA LYS A 470 19.01 25.17 33.57
C LYS A 470 18.14 26.40 33.75
N PHE A 471 18.70 27.59 33.60
CA PHE A 471 17.92 28.82 33.51
C PHE A 471 17.73 29.18 32.05
N THR A 472 16.52 29.63 31.70
CA THR A 472 16.13 29.87 30.30
C THR A 472 15.43 31.22 30.16
N SER A 473 15.66 31.91 29.04
CA SER A 473 14.95 33.14 28.66
C SER A 473 13.75 32.86 27.74
N ARG A 474 13.53 31.59 27.36
CA ARG A 474 12.42 31.19 26.47
C ARG A 474 11.04 31.31 27.11
N LEU A 475 10.98 31.33 28.44
CA LEU A 475 9.75 31.38 29.22
C LEU A 475 9.44 32.83 29.63
N THR A 476 8.17 33.17 29.58
CA THR A 476 7.62 34.49 29.92
C THR A 476 6.63 34.37 31.07
N GLU A 477 5.59 33.58 30.91
CA GLU A 477 4.48 33.39 31.85
C GLU A 477 4.66 32.14 32.71
N SER A 478 5.37 31.12 32.20
CA SER A 478 5.60 29.89 32.96
C SER A 478 6.82 29.96 33.90
N PRO A 479 6.75 29.35 35.10
CA PRO A 479 7.88 29.29 36.03
C PRO A 479 8.97 28.31 35.60
N ALA A 480 8.58 27.20 34.95
CA ALA A 480 9.51 26.16 34.51
C ALA A 480 8.90 25.29 33.40
N VAL A 481 9.77 24.58 32.67
CA VAL A 481 9.40 23.60 31.63
C VAL A 481 10.37 22.42 31.65
N ILE A 482 9.92 21.25 31.17
CA ILE A 482 10.80 20.09 30.99
C ILE A 482 11.37 20.08 29.57
N SER A 483 12.67 19.80 29.45
CA SER A 483 13.32 19.56 28.16
C SER A 483 14.17 18.28 28.18
N ASP A 484 14.72 17.90 27.01
CA ASP A 484 15.50 16.67 26.82
C ASP A 484 14.69 15.41 27.20
N HIS A 485 13.43 15.36 26.75
CA HIS A 485 12.54 14.21 26.93
C HIS A 485 12.19 13.58 25.58
N GLU A 486 11.83 12.29 25.58
CA GLU A 486 11.39 11.58 24.37
C GLU A 486 10.14 12.25 23.78
N SER A 487 9.94 12.14 22.46
CA SER A 487 8.71 12.63 21.84
C SER A 487 7.49 11.81 22.26
N ALA A 488 6.29 12.39 22.16
CA ALA A 488 5.04 11.71 22.49
C ALA A 488 4.87 10.38 21.73
N SER A 489 5.35 10.33 20.48
CA SER A 489 5.33 9.13 19.64
C SER A 489 6.22 8.00 20.18
N ILE A 490 7.45 8.33 20.57
CA ILE A 490 8.42 7.37 21.12
C ILE A 490 7.90 6.82 22.45
N ARG A 491 7.34 7.68 23.31
CA ARG A 491 6.75 7.25 24.59
C ARG A 491 5.58 6.27 24.38
N LYS A 492 4.69 6.58 23.44
CA LYS A 492 3.58 5.69 23.08
C LYS A 492 4.06 4.34 22.54
N MET A 493 5.11 4.34 21.71
CA MET A 493 5.73 3.11 21.23
C MET A 493 6.33 2.28 22.38
N MET A 494 7.05 2.92 23.30
CA MET A 494 7.64 2.25 24.47
C MET A 494 6.56 1.67 25.39
N SER A 495 5.45 2.38 25.62
CA SER A 495 4.29 1.86 26.37
C SER A 495 3.71 0.58 25.72
N ILE A 496 3.51 0.58 24.40
CA ILE A 496 3.01 -0.61 23.67
C ILE A 496 3.99 -1.79 23.76
N VAL A 497 5.30 -1.53 23.70
CA VAL A 497 6.34 -2.56 23.84
C VAL A 497 6.37 -3.11 25.25
N ASN A 498 6.26 -2.26 26.28
CA ASN A 498 6.21 -2.66 27.68
C ASN A 498 4.98 -3.55 27.95
N ASP A 499 3.81 -3.17 27.45
CA ASP A 499 2.57 -3.96 27.59
C ASP A 499 2.68 -5.35 26.96
N ARG A 500 3.43 -5.49 25.87
CA ARG A 500 3.63 -6.76 25.15
C ARG A 500 4.73 -7.64 25.75
N THR A 501 5.78 -7.05 26.28
CA THR A 501 6.98 -7.77 26.73
C THR A 501 7.03 -7.96 28.25
N GLY A 502 6.21 -7.24 29.02
CA GLY A 502 6.21 -7.27 30.48
C GLY A 502 7.48 -6.69 31.12
N GLN A 503 8.41 -6.15 30.33
CA GLN A 503 9.60 -5.48 30.83
C GLN A 503 9.33 -3.99 30.96
N SER A 504 9.38 -3.47 32.19
CA SER A 504 9.36 -2.03 32.43
C SER A 504 10.70 -1.43 32.00
N MET A 505 10.77 -0.94 30.76
CA MET A 505 11.87 -0.07 30.30
C MET A 505 11.69 1.39 30.75
N ALA A 506 10.68 1.67 31.57
CA ALA A 506 10.50 2.95 32.27
C ALA A 506 11.48 3.09 33.45
N SER A 507 12.76 2.81 33.25
CA SER A 507 13.79 3.27 34.20
C SER A 507 13.66 4.79 34.27
N ALA A 508 13.42 5.33 35.47
CA ALA A 508 13.18 6.75 35.75
C ALA A 508 14.13 7.65 34.94
N MET A 509 13.65 8.12 33.80
CA MET A 509 14.45 8.98 32.92
C MET A 509 14.43 10.35 33.57
N LYS A 510 15.53 10.70 34.23
CA LYS A 510 15.70 12.01 34.82
C LYS A 510 15.68 13.06 33.72
N HIS A 511 14.84 14.09 33.86
CA HIS A 511 14.67 15.12 32.84
C HIS A 511 15.51 16.37 33.11
N VAL A 512 15.66 17.23 32.10
CA VAL A 512 16.23 18.57 32.29
C VAL A 512 15.10 19.52 32.67
N LEU A 513 15.22 20.19 33.82
CA LEU A 513 14.28 21.22 34.25
C LEU A 513 14.84 22.59 33.84
N GLU A 514 14.14 23.27 32.93
CA GLU A 514 14.43 24.66 32.58
C GLU A 514 13.58 25.60 33.44
N VAL A 515 14.20 26.57 34.08
CA VAL A 515 13.60 27.48 35.06
C VAL A 515 13.65 28.91 34.56
N ASN A 516 12.55 29.64 34.73
CA ASN A 516 12.45 31.05 34.38
C ASN A 516 12.98 31.92 35.54
N PRO A 517 14.15 32.57 35.41
CA PRO A 517 14.74 33.36 36.51
C PRO A 517 14.00 34.69 36.79
N ARG A 518 13.01 35.05 35.95
CA ARG A 518 12.21 36.28 36.07
C ARG A 518 10.81 36.01 36.62
N HIS A 519 10.38 34.75 36.63
CA HIS A 519 9.03 34.43 37.08
C HIS A 519 8.89 34.71 38.58
N ARG A 520 7.83 35.42 38.98
CA ARG A 520 7.62 35.83 40.38
C ARG A 520 7.73 34.66 41.36
N ILE A 521 7.10 33.52 41.06
CA ILE A 521 7.19 32.32 41.91
C ILE A 521 8.64 31.87 42.10
N ILE A 522 9.49 31.95 41.08
CA ILE A 522 10.89 31.52 41.16
C ILE A 522 11.71 32.50 42.01
N VAL A 523 11.49 33.81 41.83
CA VAL A 523 12.15 34.84 42.64
C VAL A 523 11.74 34.73 44.11
N ASP A 524 10.45 34.60 44.38
CA ASP A 524 9.91 34.49 45.74
C ASP A 524 10.34 33.16 46.39
N LEU A 525 10.39 32.05 45.63
CA LEU A 525 10.87 30.75 46.10
C LEU A 525 12.35 30.77 46.48
N ASN A 526 13.17 31.53 45.76
CA ASN A 526 14.59 31.72 46.11
C ASN A 526 14.75 32.40 47.48
N THR A 527 13.86 33.31 47.86
CA THR A 527 13.84 33.89 49.21
C THR A 527 13.21 32.93 50.23
N LEU A 528 12.13 32.24 49.87
CA LEU A 528 11.40 31.34 50.76
C LEU A 528 12.27 30.18 51.25
N ARG A 529 13.16 29.63 50.40
CA ARG A 529 14.05 28.52 50.81
C ARG A 529 14.93 28.85 52.02
N GLU A 530 15.20 30.14 52.27
CA GLU A 530 16.04 30.61 53.37
C GLU A 530 15.23 30.87 54.66
N THR A 531 13.90 31.03 54.54
CA THR A 531 13.01 31.42 55.64
C THR A 531 12.05 30.31 56.06
N ASN A 532 11.57 29.50 55.11
CA ASN A 532 10.72 28.33 55.35
C ASN A 532 11.09 27.20 54.37
N LYS A 533 12.13 26.46 54.72
CA LYS A 533 12.68 25.37 53.91
C LYS A 533 11.67 24.25 53.61
N PRO A 534 10.89 23.73 54.57
CA PRO A 534 9.91 22.67 54.29
C PRO A 534 8.88 23.06 53.22
N LEU A 535 8.29 24.25 53.31
CA LEU A 535 7.32 24.73 52.32
C LEU A 535 7.99 24.97 50.96
N ALA A 536 9.22 25.53 50.95
CA ALA A 536 9.97 25.74 49.72
C ALA A 536 10.24 24.42 48.97
N GLU A 537 10.59 23.34 49.67
CA GLU A 537 10.79 22.03 49.07
C GLU A 537 9.52 21.46 48.44
N LYS A 538 8.36 21.63 49.10
CA LYS A 538 7.05 21.22 48.56
C LYS A 538 6.69 22.00 47.29
N ILE A 539 6.88 23.32 47.30
CA ILE A 539 6.63 24.17 46.14
C ILE A 539 7.56 23.80 44.98
N ALA A 540 8.85 23.54 45.23
CA ALA A 540 9.79 23.12 44.19
C ALA A 540 9.36 21.80 43.53
N LYS A 541 8.91 20.82 44.32
CA LYS A 541 8.35 19.56 43.82
C LYS A 541 7.09 19.80 42.99
N GLN A 542 6.18 20.65 43.45
CA GLN A 542 4.95 20.96 42.70
C GLN A 542 5.24 21.68 41.37
N ILE A 543 6.22 22.60 41.32
CA ILE A 543 6.65 23.26 40.07
C ILE A 543 7.16 22.21 39.08
N TYR A 544 7.96 21.25 39.54
CA TYR A 544 8.41 20.13 38.69
C TYR A 544 7.24 19.29 38.20
N THR A 545 6.29 18.89 39.07
CA THR A 545 5.11 18.13 38.66
C THR A 545 4.28 18.88 37.62
N ASN A 546 4.05 20.18 37.80
CA ASN A 546 3.36 21.01 36.81
C ASN A 546 4.09 21.02 35.46
N ALA A 547 5.42 21.14 35.47
CA ALA A 547 6.23 21.10 34.25
C ALA A 547 6.16 19.73 33.54
N THR A 548 6.15 18.62 34.29
CA THR A 548 5.97 17.28 33.69
C THR A 548 4.60 17.06 33.07
N VAL A 549 3.56 17.67 33.64
CA VAL A 549 2.21 17.65 33.08
C VAL A 549 2.15 18.46 31.80
N ALA A 550 2.75 19.65 31.78
CA ALA A 550 2.85 20.48 30.57
C ALA A 550 3.60 19.76 29.42
N ALA A 551 4.58 18.91 29.75
CA ALA A 551 5.31 18.06 28.81
C ALA A 551 4.54 16.79 28.36
N GLY A 552 3.35 16.55 28.93
CA GLY A 552 2.58 15.33 28.69
C GLY A 552 3.29 14.06 29.14
N LEU A 553 4.10 14.14 30.21
CA LEU A 553 4.84 13.03 30.81
C LEU A 553 4.06 12.33 31.93
N VAL A 554 2.94 12.92 32.35
CA VAL A 554 2.06 12.38 33.39
C VAL A 554 0.85 11.72 32.75
N GLU A 555 0.71 10.41 32.94
CA GLU A 555 -0.44 9.65 32.43
C GLU A 555 -1.71 9.85 33.28
N ASP A 556 -1.55 9.99 34.60
CA ASP A 556 -2.66 10.24 35.54
C ASP A 556 -2.54 11.61 36.20
N GLY A 557 -3.36 12.56 35.73
CA GLY A 557 -3.41 13.92 36.27
C GLY A 557 -3.83 14.02 37.74
N ARG A 558 -4.39 12.96 38.34
CA ARG A 558 -4.73 12.94 39.77
C ARG A 558 -3.49 12.94 40.66
N SER A 559 -2.34 12.52 40.14
CA SER A 559 -1.05 12.59 40.85
C SER A 559 -0.66 14.00 41.28
N LEU A 560 -1.19 15.05 40.63
CA LEU A 560 -0.99 16.45 40.99
C LEU A 560 -1.68 16.85 42.31
N LEU A 561 -2.79 16.19 42.67
CA LEU A 561 -3.70 16.70 43.68
C LEU A 561 -3.11 16.66 45.09
N GLY A 562 -2.27 15.65 45.39
CA GLY A 562 -1.66 15.50 46.70
C GLY A 562 -0.81 16.70 47.11
N GLY A 563 0.18 17.05 46.28
CA GLY A 563 1.07 18.18 46.54
C GLY A 563 0.33 19.52 46.58
N LEU A 564 -0.65 19.72 45.68
CA LEU A 564 -1.48 20.93 45.69
C LEU A 564 -2.28 21.07 46.98
N ASN A 565 -2.94 20.00 47.44
CA ASN A 565 -3.74 20.03 48.65
C ASN A 565 -2.88 20.28 49.90
N GLU A 566 -1.68 19.72 49.97
CA GLU A 566 -0.75 19.99 51.07
C GLU A 566 -0.31 21.46 51.12
N ILE A 567 0.07 22.03 49.97
CA ILE A 567 0.48 23.44 49.89
C ILE A 567 -0.70 24.36 50.25
N LEU A 568 -1.92 24.04 49.79
CA LEU A 568 -3.12 24.79 50.15
C LEU A 568 -3.42 24.71 51.66
N GLY A 569 -3.25 23.54 52.27
CA GLY A 569 -3.41 23.34 53.70
C GLY A 569 -2.46 24.22 54.51
N GLU A 570 -1.16 24.16 54.21
CA GLU A 570 -0.15 24.97 54.91
C GLU A 570 -0.34 26.47 54.70
N LEU A 571 -0.77 26.89 53.51
CA LEU A 571 -1.09 28.29 53.24
C LEU A 571 -2.24 28.79 54.12
N LEU A 572 -3.29 27.98 54.27
CA LEU A 572 -4.44 28.31 55.11
C LEU A 572 -4.04 28.35 56.59
N GLU A 573 -3.27 27.38 57.07
CA GLU A 573 -2.76 27.36 58.45
C GLU A 573 -1.91 28.59 58.78
N ALA A 574 -0.96 28.95 57.91
CA ALA A 574 -0.12 30.14 58.08
C ALA A 574 -0.93 31.45 58.06
N SER A 575 -1.95 31.52 57.19
CA SER A 575 -2.83 32.70 57.07
C SER A 575 -3.75 32.86 58.28
N LEU A 576 -4.16 31.75 58.92
CA LEU A 576 -4.98 31.77 60.14
C LEU A 576 -4.14 32.06 61.38
N ALA A 577 -2.91 31.53 61.47
CA ALA A 577 -2.00 31.80 62.59
C ALA A 577 -1.65 33.29 62.77
N THR A 578 -1.49 34.02 61.66
CA THR A 578 -1.24 35.47 61.67
C THR A 578 -2.47 36.29 62.10
N HIS A 579 -3.67 35.72 62.04
CA HIS A 579 -4.92 36.35 62.48
C HIS A 579 -5.15 36.24 64.00
N ASP A 580 -4.61 35.20 64.64
CA ASP A 580 -4.67 35.00 66.09
C ASP A 580 -3.58 35.79 66.85
N GLU A 581 -2.47 36.17 66.21
CA GLU A 581 -1.43 37.04 66.81
C GLU A 581 -1.79 38.55 66.80
N THR A 582 -2.82 38.95 66.05
CA THR A 582 -3.27 40.36 65.93
C THR A 582 -4.55 40.69 66.69
N LYS A 583 -5.09 39.73 67.46
CA LYS A 583 -6.09 39.93 68.52
C LYS A 583 -5.44 39.84 69.88
#